data_AF-T0IVW6-F1
#
_entry.id   AF-T0IVW6-F1
#
_cell.length_a   1.000
_cell.length_b   1.000
_cell.length_c   1.000
_cell.angle_alpha   90.00
_cell.angle_beta   90.00
_cell.angle_gamma   90.00
#
_symmetry.space_group_name_H-M   'P 1'
#
loop_
_entity.id
_entity.type
_entity.pdbx_description
1 polymer ?
#
loop_
_entity_poly.entity_id
_entity_poly.type
_entity_poly.pdbx_seq_one_letter_code
_entity_poly.pdbx_strand_id
1 'polypeptide(L)'
;MRVERWIVDALPPSYLHQRVDSWVAYDYVLPGVFLMKVLFFEVGTAAEAEYQEPKAGAQCLHVTASTQAVTPLSADRSRYFFASSIARSEPEEWVEGFHQLTQMAFAEDKAMLEAQQKMISQLEDPKLAATKNDEAAVRFRRLIEQSASAVQPAPPRHGNQDIFIG
;
A
#
# COMPACT_ATOMS: atom_id res chain seq x y z
N MET A 1 -7.04 7.90 6.41
CA MET A 1 -6.26 7.59 7.63
C MET A 1 -4.79 7.57 7.23
N ARG A 2 -3.89 8.22 7.97
CA ARG A 2 -2.45 8.15 7.71
C ARG A 2 -1.76 7.34 8.80
N VAL A 3 -0.78 6.53 8.41
CA VAL A 3 0.18 5.89 9.29
C VAL A 3 1.56 6.24 8.80
N GLU A 4 2.42 6.73 9.68
CA GLU A 4 3.78 7.11 9.33
C GLU A 4 4.76 6.64 10.39
N ARG A 5 6.00 6.34 9.97
CA ARG A 5 7.07 5.94 10.88
C ARG A 5 8.43 6.14 10.25
N TRP A 6 9.42 6.30 11.12
CA TRP A 6 10.82 6.07 10.78
C TRP A 6 11.18 4.59 10.89
N ILE A 7 11.99 4.13 9.94
CA ILE A 7 12.73 2.88 10.00
C ILE A 7 14.20 3.29 10.02
N VAL A 8 14.83 3.14 11.18
CA VAL A 8 16.16 3.70 11.48
C VAL A 8 17.22 2.64 11.20
N ASP A 9 18.35 3.07 10.64
CA ASP A 9 19.51 2.22 10.36
C ASP A 9 19.08 0.90 9.69
N ALA A 10 18.29 1.00 8.62
CA ALA A 10 17.76 -0.16 7.94
C ALA A 10 18.75 -0.67 6.88
N LEU A 11 18.72 -1.98 6.63
CA LEU A 11 19.22 -2.47 5.34
C LEU A 11 18.33 -1.87 4.25
N PRO A 12 18.92 -1.21 3.25
CA PRO A 12 18.13 -0.62 2.21
C PRO A 12 17.50 -1.70 1.32
N PRO A 13 16.54 -1.32 0.48
CA PRO A 13 16.25 -2.07 -0.74
C PRO A 13 17.54 -2.35 -1.52
N SER A 14 17.60 -3.47 -2.25
CA SER A 14 18.83 -3.97 -2.92
C SER A 14 19.53 -2.98 -3.86
N TYR A 15 18.82 -1.94 -4.32
CA TYR A 15 19.36 -0.88 -5.18
C TYR A 15 20.09 0.24 -4.43
N LEU A 16 19.96 0.36 -3.11
CA LEU A 16 20.85 1.22 -2.33
C LEU A 16 21.95 0.36 -1.72
N HIS A 17 23.19 0.84 -1.80
CA HIS A 17 24.36 0.10 -1.34
C HIS A 17 24.87 0.59 0.03
N GLN A 18 24.02 1.28 0.79
CA GLN A 18 24.34 1.82 2.11
C GLN A 18 23.14 1.71 3.07
N ARG A 19 23.41 1.62 4.37
CA ARG A 19 22.36 1.70 5.40
C ARG A 19 21.75 3.11 5.38
N VAL A 20 20.46 3.17 5.69
CA VAL A 20 19.65 4.40 5.56
C VAL A 20 18.65 4.52 6.69
N ASP A 21 18.30 5.76 7.02
CA ASP A 21 17.07 6.06 7.73
C ASP A 21 15.96 6.26 6.70
N SER A 22 14.81 5.60 6.87
CA SER A 22 13.68 5.71 5.95
C SER A 22 12.46 6.27 6.68
N TRP A 23 11.88 7.34 6.17
CA TRP A 23 10.56 7.79 6.59
C TRP A 23 9.50 7.24 5.64
N VAL A 24 8.56 6.47 6.18
CA VAL A 24 7.49 5.82 5.42
C VAL A 24 6.16 6.41 5.87
N ALA A 25 5.36 6.89 4.92
CA ALA A 25 3.98 7.29 5.13
C ALA A 25 3.05 6.48 4.23
N TYR A 26 1.98 5.98 4.84
CA TYR A 26 0.88 5.27 4.20
C TYR A 26 -0.42 6.02 4.42
N ASP A 27 -1.04 6.48 3.34
CA ASP A 27 -2.38 7.02 3.32
C ASP A 27 -3.38 5.98 2.85
N TYR A 28 -4.38 5.74 3.69
CA TYR A 28 -5.53 4.89 3.40
C TYR A 28 -6.73 5.79 3.08
N VAL A 29 -7.19 5.72 1.84
CA VAL A 29 -8.30 6.48 1.29
C VAL A 29 -9.46 5.54 0.98
N LEU A 30 -10.64 5.85 1.49
CA LEU A 30 -11.84 5.03 1.27
C LEU A 30 -12.28 5.07 -0.21
N PRO A 31 -12.84 3.96 -0.75
CA PRO A 31 -13.14 2.71 -0.08
C PRO A 31 -11.99 1.68 -0.05
N GLY A 32 -10.84 1.94 -0.68
CA GLY A 32 -9.82 0.91 -0.87
C GLY A 32 -8.58 1.35 -1.65
N VAL A 33 -8.16 2.61 -1.50
CA VAL A 33 -6.95 3.15 -2.14
C VAL A 33 -5.85 3.33 -1.09
N PHE A 34 -4.66 2.86 -1.41
CA PHE A 34 -3.47 2.90 -0.55
C PHE A 34 -2.37 3.67 -1.28
N LEU A 35 -1.85 4.71 -0.64
CA LEU A 35 -0.74 5.51 -1.16
C LEU A 35 0.42 5.38 -0.19
N MET A 36 1.53 4.80 -0.64
CA MET A 36 2.79 4.78 0.11
C MET A 36 3.73 5.83 -0.45
N LYS A 37 4.38 6.58 0.44
CA LYS A 37 5.55 7.39 0.13
C LYS A 37 6.70 6.95 1.03
N VAL A 38 7.86 6.71 0.44
CA VAL A 38 9.10 6.40 1.16
C VAL A 38 10.15 7.44 0.81
N LEU A 39 10.76 7.99 1.85
CA LEU A 39 11.88 8.91 1.76
C LEU A 39 13.09 8.28 2.43
N PHE A 40 14.21 8.24 1.71
CA PHE A 40 15.46 7.67 2.19
C PHE A 40 16.44 8.79 2.54
N PHE A 41 17.09 8.66 3.69
CA PHE A 41 18.03 9.63 4.24
C PHE A 41 19.30 8.94 4.74
N GLU A 42 20.34 9.72 5.00
CA GLU A 42 21.52 9.23 5.71
C GLU A 42 21.15 8.78 7.12
N VAL A 43 21.92 7.83 7.65
CA VAL A 43 21.72 7.35 9.03
C VAL A 43 21.98 8.50 10.01
N GLY A 44 21.04 8.71 10.94
CA GLY A 44 21.09 9.79 11.92
C GLY A 44 20.07 10.88 11.64
N THR A 45 19.59 11.02 10.40
CA THR A 45 18.58 12.03 10.04
C THR A 45 17.27 11.83 10.80
N ALA A 46 16.87 10.59 11.13
CA ALA A 46 15.68 10.36 11.94
C ALA A 46 15.79 10.99 13.34
N ALA A 47 16.97 10.93 13.96
CA ALA A 47 17.23 11.52 15.27
C ALA A 47 17.29 13.05 15.20
N GLU A 48 17.91 13.61 14.16
CA GLU A 48 17.92 15.06 13.90
C GLU A 48 16.52 15.63 13.64
N ALA A 49 15.65 14.83 13.02
CA ALA A 49 14.24 15.15 12.82
C ALA A 49 13.39 14.91 14.08
N GLU A 50 13.99 14.50 15.21
CA GLU A 50 13.27 14.14 16.44
C GLU A 50 12.16 13.10 16.20
N TYR A 51 12.41 12.20 15.24
CA TYR A 51 11.47 11.18 14.77
C TYR A 51 10.13 11.73 14.25
N GLN A 52 10.08 13.00 13.84
CA GLN A 52 8.92 13.63 13.19
C GLN A 52 9.00 13.52 11.65
N GLU A 53 7.93 13.93 10.96
CA GLU A 53 7.95 14.07 9.49
C GLU A 53 9.15 14.93 9.03
N PRO A 54 9.91 14.50 8.01
CA PRO A 54 11.02 15.28 7.48
C PRO A 54 10.57 16.68 7.04
N LYS A 55 11.33 17.70 7.43
CA LYS A 55 11.08 19.09 7.03
C LYS A 55 11.21 19.25 5.51
N ALA A 56 10.39 20.14 4.95
CA ALA A 56 10.51 20.51 3.55
C ALA A 56 11.94 21.01 3.23
N GLY A 57 12.55 20.44 2.20
CA GLY A 57 13.93 20.76 1.79
C GLY A 57 15.03 19.97 2.51
N ALA A 58 14.69 19.02 3.40
CA ALA A 58 15.67 18.06 3.90
C ALA A 58 16.36 17.32 2.74
N GLN A 59 17.66 17.08 2.85
CA GLN A 59 18.43 16.39 1.82
C GLN A 59 18.03 14.91 1.79
N CYS A 60 17.07 14.60 0.93
CA CYS A 60 16.59 13.25 0.69
C CYS A 60 17.52 12.58 -0.33
N LEU A 61 17.97 11.37 -0.03
CA LEU A 61 18.78 10.56 -0.94
C LEU A 61 17.92 10.08 -2.11
N HIS A 62 16.78 9.45 -1.79
CA HIS A 62 15.86 8.90 -2.79
C HIS A 62 14.41 9.04 -2.35
N VAL A 63 13.52 9.14 -3.34
CA VAL A 63 12.07 9.16 -3.12
C VAL A 63 11.40 8.09 -3.97
N THR A 64 10.60 7.26 -3.33
CA THR A 64 9.75 6.30 -4.01
C THR A 64 8.32 6.44 -3.52
N ALA A 65 7.38 6.11 -4.39
CA ALA A 65 5.97 6.05 -4.06
C ALA A 65 5.36 4.80 -4.65
N SER A 66 4.30 4.29 -4.03
CA SER A 66 3.43 3.30 -4.64
C SER A 66 1.98 3.67 -4.44
N THR A 67 1.15 3.25 -5.39
CA THR A 67 -0.30 3.41 -5.35
C THR A 67 -0.92 2.06 -5.60
N GLN A 68 -1.85 1.68 -4.73
CA GLN A 68 -2.62 0.46 -4.86
C GLN A 68 -4.10 0.80 -4.73
N ALA A 69 -4.95 0.15 -5.51
CA ALA A 69 -6.39 0.30 -5.41
C ALA A 69 -7.05 -1.08 -5.51
N VAL A 70 -7.87 -1.41 -4.51
CA VAL A 70 -8.59 -2.68 -4.43
C VAL A 70 -10.08 -2.41 -4.51
N THR A 71 -10.69 -2.89 -5.59
CA THR A 71 -12.12 -2.70 -5.86
C THR A 71 -12.84 -4.06 -5.81
N PRO A 72 -13.81 -4.25 -4.90
CA PRO A 72 -14.60 -5.47 -4.87
C PRO A 72 -15.36 -5.71 -6.19
N LEU A 73 -15.40 -6.97 -6.64
CA LEU A 73 -16.20 -7.41 -7.79
C LEU A 73 -17.33 -8.35 -7.36
N SER A 74 -17.06 -9.22 -6.38
CA SER A 74 -18.01 -10.11 -5.70
C SER A 74 -17.58 -10.28 -4.25
N ALA A 75 -18.27 -11.15 -3.49
CA ALA A 75 -17.92 -11.43 -2.11
C ALA A 75 -16.50 -12.01 -1.94
N ASP A 76 -15.98 -12.70 -2.96
CA ASP A 76 -14.74 -13.47 -2.95
C ASP A 76 -13.74 -13.03 -4.03
N ARG A 77 -14.06 -11.98 -4.81
CA ARG A 77 -13.20 -11.48 -5.89
C ARG A 77 -13.08 -9.97 -5.84
N SER A 78 -11.88 -9.49 -6.12
CA SER A 78 -11.57 -8.07 -6.27
C SER A 78 -10.74 -7.83 -7.53
N ARG A 79 -10.74 -6.59 -7.99
CA ARG A 79 -9.76 -6.08 -8.96
C ARG A 79 -8.72 -5.27 -8.20
N TYR A 80 -7.45 -5.61 -8.42
CA TYR A 80 -6.32 -4.96 -7.79
C TYR A 80 -5.54 -4.19 -8.85
N PHE A 81 -5.41 -2.87 -8.67
CA PHE A 81 -4.54 -2.01 -9.45
C PHE A 81 -3.33 -1.64 -8.61
N PHE A 82 -2.14 -1.62 -9.21
CA PHE A 82 -0.92 -1.20 -8.52
C PHE A 82 0.00 -0.45 -9.47
N ALA A 83 0.76 0.47 -8.91
CA ALA A 83 1.83 1.18 -9.59
C ALA A 83 2.89 1.59 -8.57
N SER A 84 4.13 1.67 -9.04
CA SER A 84 5.23 2.27 -8.30
C SER A 84 5.79 3.44 -9.09
N SER A 85 6.39 4.39 -8.40
CA SER A 85 6.96 5.60 -8.98
C SER A 85 8.27 5.92 -8.28
N ILE A 86 9.24 6.36 -9.07
CA ILE A 86 10.50 6.94 -8.60
C ILE A 86 10.48 8.44 -8.95
N ALA A 87 11.22 9.25 -8.21
CA ALA A 87 11.32 10.67 -8.56
C ALA A 87 11.96 10.85 -9.94
N ARG A 88 11.57 11.92 -10.65
CA ARG A 88 12.11 12.22 -11.99
C ARG A 88 13.62 12.48 -12.00
N SER A 89 14.17 12.87 -10.85
CA SER A 89 15.62 13.06 -10.65
C SER A 89 16.39 11.75 -10.52
N GLU A 90 15.71 10.61 -10.34
CA GLU A 90 16.35 9.30 -10.23
C GLU A 90 16.81 8.80 -11.62
N PRO A 91 17.82 7.92 -11.67
CA PRO A 91 18.29 7.36 -12.93
C PRO A 91 17.20 6.56 -13.67
N GLU A 92 17.04 6.81 -14.97
CA GLU A 92 16.01 6.15 -15.79
C GLU A 92 16.21 4.62 -15.86
N GLU A 93 17.46 4.17 -15.80
CA GLU A 93 17.82 2.75 -15.76
C GLU A 93 17.25 2.00 -14.55
N TRP A 94 16.83 2.69 -13.49
CA TRP A 94 16.21 2.07 -12.32
C TRP A 94 14.75 1.67 -12.57
N VAL A 95 14.09 2.26 -13.57
CA VAL A 95 12.65 2.05 -13.83
C VAL A 95 12.32 0.57 -14.01
N GLU A 96 13.12 -0.15 -14.80
CA GLU A 96 12.89 -1.58 -15.06
C GLU A 96 13.08 -2.42 -13.79
N GLY A 97 14.14 -2.16 -13.01
CA GLY A 97 14.38 -2.86 -11.75
C GLY A 97 13.26 -2.61 -10.73
N PHE A 98 12.76 -1.38 -10.64
CA PHE A 98 11.61 -1.04 -9.80
C PHE A 98 10.31 -1.68 -10.29
N HIS A 99 10.11 -1.76 -11.61
CA HIS A 99 8.96 -2.46 -12.18
C HIS A 99 8.99 -3.94 -11.77
N GLN A 100 10.11 -4.62 -11.96
CA GLN A 100 10.29 -6.03 -11.58
C GLN A 100 10.07 -6.25 -10.08
N LEU A 101 10.65 -5.40 -9.23
CA LEU A 101 10.44 -5.46 -7.79
C LEU A 101 8.95 -5.31 -7.41
N THR A 102 8.25 -4.39 -8.07
CA THR A 102 6.82 -4.17 -7.85
C THR A 102 6.00 -5.40 -8.27
N GLN A 103 6.31 -6.01 -9.40
CA GLN A 103 5.65 -7.22 -9.88
C GLN A 103 5.87 -8.40 -8.94
N MET A 104 7.09 -8.56 -8.42
CA MET A 104 7.41 -9.59 -7.44
C MET A 104 6.64 -9.40 -6.13
N ALA A 105 6.63 -8.18 -5.59
CA ALA A 105 5.89 -7.84 -4.38
C ALA A 105 4.38 -8.12 -4.55
N PHE A 106 3.81 -7.73 -5.69
CA PHE A 106 2.41 -8.02 -5.99
C PHE A 106 2.14 -9.53 -6.08
N ALA A 107 3.03 -10.30 -6.70
CA ALA A 107 2.88 -11.76 -6.80
C ALA A 107 2.91 -12.44 -5.42
N GLU A 108 3.79 -11.99 -4.52
CA GLU A 108 3.85 -12.45 -3.14
C GLU A 108 2.56 -12.15 -2.38
N ASP A 109 2.11 -10.88 -2.40
CA ASP A 109 0.87 -10.46 -1.75
C ASP A 109 -0.34 -11.24 -2.26
N LYS A 110 -0.44 -11.41 -3.59
CA LYS A 110 -1.51 -12.18 -4.23
C LYS A 110 -1.53 -13.62 -3.74
N ALA A 111 -0.38 -14.31 -3.73
CA ALA A 111 -0.31 -15.69 -3.28
C ALA A 111 -0.75 -15.83 -1.82
N MET A 112 -0.38 -14.88 -0.97
CA MET A 112 -0.77 -14.83 0.43
C MET A 112 -2.28 -14.61 0.61
N LEU A 113 -2.85 -13.63 -0.09
CA LEU A 113 -4.28 -13.31 -0.04
C LEU A 113 -5.15 -14.47 -0.56
N GLU A 114 -4.75 -15.12 -1.65
CA GLU A 114 -5.48 -16.28 -2.21
C GLU A 114 -5.41 -17.48 -1.27
N ALA A 115 -4.27 -17.73 -0.63
CA ALA A 115 -4.14 -18.77 0.39
C ALA A 115 -5.03 -18.47 1.61
N GLN A 116 -5.05 -17.23 2.09
CA GLN A 116 -5.93 -16.81 3.18
C GLN A 116 -7.42 -16.96 2.81
N GLN A 117 -7.83 -16.53 1.61
CA GLN A 117 -9.20 -16.69 1.14
C GLN A 117 -9.62 -18.16 1.08
N LYS A 118 -8.74 -19.03 0.59
CA LYS A 118 -9.00 -20.49 0.55
C LYS A 118 -9.25 -21.06 1.95
N MET A 119 -8.47 -20.64 2.95
CA MET A 119 -8.66 -21.06 4.34
C MET A 119 -9.96 -20.50 4.94
N ILE A 120 -10.25 -19.21 4.72
CA ILE A 120 -11.46 -18.56 5.21
C ILE A 120 -12.72 -19.26 4.67
N SER A 121 -12.73 -19.64 3.40
CA SER A 121 -13.87 -20.33 2.77
C SER A 121 -14.18 -21.71 3.35
N GLN A 122 -13.29 -22.28 4.18
CA GLN A 122 -13.49 -23.58 4.84
C GLN A 122 -14.02 -23.45 6.27
N LEU A 123 -14.09 -22.25 6.82
CA LEU A 123 -14.52 -21.98 8.19
C LEU A 123 -15.99 -21.53 8.20
N GLU A 124 -16.80 -22.07 9.12
CA GLU A 124 -18.19 -21.66 9.30
C GLU A 124 -18.31 -20.24 9.90
N ASP A 125 -17.40 -19.88 10.82
CA ASP A 125 -17.32 -18.57 11.48
C ASP A 125 -15.85 -18.11 11.59
N PRO A 126 -15.27 -17.55 10.51
CA PRO A 126 -13.86 -17.13 10.48
C PRO A 126 -13.63 -15.93 11.42
N LYS A 127 -12.83 -16.14 12.47
CA LYS A 127 -12.41 -15.08 13.40
C LYS A 127 -10.98 -14.62 13.13
N LEU A 128 -10.76 -13.32 13.10
CA LEU A 128 -9.42 -12.74 13.00
C LEU A 128 -8.79 -12.57 14.38
N ALA A 129 -7.63 -13.19 14.57
CA ALA A 129 -6.79 -12.96 15.74
C ALA A 129 -5.81 -11.81 15.44
N ALA A 130 -6.22 -10.59 15.78
CA ALA A 130 -5.40 -9.40 15.56
C ALA A 130 -4.28 -9.27 16.61
N THR A 131 -3.12 -8.83 16.17
CA THR A 131 -1.98 -8.42 17.00
C THR A 131 -1.86 -6.90 17.05
N LYS A 132 -0.91 -6.38 17.84
CA LYS A 132 -0.63 -4.93 17.88
C LYS A 132 -0.25 -4.35 16.51
N ASN A 133 0.40 -5.16 15.66
CA ASN A 133 0.80 -4.72 14.32
C ASN A 133 -0.38 -4.54 13.37
N ASP A 134 -1.54 -5.11 13.70
CA ASP A 134 -2.76 -5.06 12.88
C ASP A 134 -3.65 -3.85 13.21
N GLU A 135 -3.24 -2.99 14.15
CA GLU A 135 -4.06 -1.87 14.63
C GLU A 135 -4.57 -0.97 13.50
N ALA A 136 -3.69 -0.61 12.55
CA ALA A 136 -4.07 0.20 11.39
C ALA A 136 -5.08 -0.53 10.49
N ALA A 137 -4.88 -1.82 10.21
CA ALA A 137 -5.78 -2.61 9.38
C ALA A 137 -7.18 -2.77 10.04
N VAL A 138 -7.22 -2.98 11.36
CA VAL A 138 -8.47 -3.05 12.13
C VAL A 138 -9.20 -1.72 12.10
N ARG A 139 -8.50 -0.59 12.31
CA ARG A 139 -9.10 0.75 12.23
C ARG A 139 -9.66 1.03 10.83
N PHE A 140 -8.90 0.69 9.78
CA PHE A 140 -9.34 0.88 8.40
C PHE A 140 -10.60 0.06 8.06
N ARG A 141 -10.67 -1.20 8.49
CA ARG A 141 -11.85 -2.05 8.31
C ARG A 141 -13.11 -1.41 8.92
N ARG A 142 -13.02 -0.88 10.15
CA ARG A 142 -14.14 -0.20 10.80
C ARG A 142 -14.60 1.04 10.01
N LEU A 143 -13.67 1.80 9.44
CA LEU A 143 -13.99 2.95 8.58
C LEU A 143 -14.72 2.52 7.30
N ILE A 144 -14.31 1.40 6.68
CA ILE A 144 -15.04 0.82 5.55
C ILE A 144 -16.46 0.44 5.96
N GLU A 145 -16.64 -0.33 7.04
CA GLU A 145 -17.95 -0.79 7.52
C GLU A 145 -18.90 0.39 7.79
N GLN A 146 -18.39 1.46 8.41
CA GLN A 146 -19.13 2.70 8.66
C GLN A 146 -19.53 3.39 7.36
N SER A 147 -18.60 3.49 6.40
CA SER A 147 -18.88 4.13 5.11
C SER A 147 -19.90 3.33 4.27
N ALA A 148 -19.81 2.00 4.26
CA ALA A 148 -20.75 1.14 3.56
C ALA A 148 -22.17 1.23 4.14
N SER A 149 -22.28 1.32 5.47
CA SER A 149 -23.57 1.50 6.15
C SER A 149 -24.23 2.86 5.84
N ALA A 150 -23.46 3.85 5.39
CA ALA A 150 -23.95 5.18 5.03
C ALA A 150 -24.36 5.29 3.55
N VAL A 151 -23.99 4.33 2.69
CA VAL A 151 -24.31 4.33 1.25
C VAL A 151 -25.68 3.67 1.04
N GLN A 152 -26.65 4.43 0.50
CA GLN A 152 -27.92 3.86 0.03
C GLN A 152 -27.66 2.94 -1.17
N PRO A 153 -28.38 1.80 -1.29
CA PRO A 153 -28.19 0.89 -2.42
C PRO A 153 -28.43 1.63 -3.74
N ALA A 154 -27.46 1.53 -4.65
CA ALA A 154 -27.62 2.08 -5.99
C ALA A 154 -28.80 1.38 -6.70
N PRO A 155 -29.63 2.12 -7.46
CA PRO A 155 -30.70 1.50 -8.23
C PRO A 155 -30.12 0.47 -9.21
N PRO A 156 -30.86 -0.61 -9.53
CA PRO A 156 -30.36 -1.70 -10.37
C PRO A 156 -29.90 -1.15 -11.72
N ARG A 157 -28.66 -1.49 -12.10
CA ARG A 157 -28.11 -1.18 -13.42
C ARG A 157 -28.95 -1.92 -14.46
N HIS A 158 -29.56 -1.18 -15.38
CA HIS A 158 -30.24 -1.75 -16.53
C HIS A 158 -29.20 -2.45 -17.42
N GLY A 159 -29.51 -3.67 -17.85
CA GLY A 159 -28.58 -4.59 -18.50
C GLY A 159 -28.02 -4.11 -19.83
N ASN A 160 -26.85 -4.67 -20.16
CA ASN A 160 -26.16 -4.71 -21.46
C ASN A 160 -26.22 -3.45 -22.34
N GLN A 161 -25.10 -2.72 -22.35
CA GLN A 161 -24.55 -2.26 -23.62
C GLN A 161 -23.10 -2.72 -23.70
N ASP A 162 -22.85 -3.62 -24.64
CA ASP A 162 -21.53 -4.11 -25.02
C ASP A 162 -20.64 -2.92 -25.38
N ILE A 163 -19.61 -2.68 -24.58
CA ILE A 163 -18.50 -1.81 -24.98
C ILE A 163 -17.40 -2.76 -25.48
N PHE A 164 -17.41 -3.00 -26.79
CA PHE A 164 -16.22 -3.44 -27.52
C PHE A 164 -15.23 -2.27 -27.54
N ILE A 165 -14.00 -2.49 -27.08
CA ILE A 165 -12.87 -1.62 -27.39
C ILE A 165 -11.87 -2.50 -28.15
N GLY A 166 -11.59 -2.12 -29.40
CA GLY A 166 -10.57 -2.73 -30.25
C GLY A 166 -9.16 -2.27 -29.94
#